data_AF-H9FGF5-F1
#
_entry.id   AF-H9FGF5-F1
#
_cell.length_a   1.000
_cell.length_b   1.000
_cell.length_c   1.000
_cell.angle_alpha   90.00
_cell.angle_beta   90.00
_cell.angle_gamma   90.00
#
_symmetry.space_group_name_H-M   'P 1'
#
loop_
_entity.id
_entity.type
_entity.pdbx_description
1 polymer ?
#
loop_
_entity_poly.entity_id
_entity_poly.type
_entity_poly.pdbx_seq_one_letter_code
_entity_poly.pdbx_strand_id
1 'polypeptide(L)'
;VAMLAAEPFPLRRPERIVADVQISAGWMHSGYPIMCHLESVKEIINEMDMRSRGVWGPIHELGHNQQRHGWEFPPHTTEATCNLWSVYVHETVLGIPRAQAHEALSPPEREKRIKAHLGKGAPLCGWNVWTALETYLQLQEAFGWEPFTQLFAEYQTLSHLPKDNTGRMNLWVKKFSEKVKKNLVPFFEAWGWPVQEEVADSL
;
A
#
# COMPACT_ATOMS: atom_id res chain seq x y z
N VAL A 1 -6.02 10.92 0.10
CA VAL A 1 -4.65 10.39 0.27
C VAL A 1 -3.97 10.84 1.56
N ALA A 2 -3.95 12.15 1.87
CA ALA A 2 -3.34 12.69 3.10
C ALA A 2 -3.84 12.03 4.39
N MET A 3 -5.16 11.78 4.50
CA MET A 3 -5.76 11.13 5.67
C MET A 3 -5.12 9.78 6.00
N LEU A 4 -5.03 8.86 5.03
CA LEU A 4 -4.38 7.56 5.26
C LEU A 4 -2.91 7.74 5.65
N ALA A 5 -2.18 8.66 5.00
CA ALA A 5 -0.78 8.93 5.32
C ALA A 5 -0.57 9.60 6.69
N ALA A 6 -1.64 9.91 7.43
CA ALA A 6 -1.64 10.74 8.62
C ALA A 6 -0.99 12.12 8.41
N GLU A 7 -1.13 12.67 7.19
CA GLU A 7 -0.65 14.00 6.85
C GLU A 7 -1.69 15.07 7.15
N PRO A 8 -1.29 16.25 7.68
CA PRO A 8 -2.16 17.42 7.77
C PRO A 8 -2.72 17.80 6.40
N PHE A 9 -4.00 18.20 6.38
CA PHE A 9 -4.65 18.77 5.20
C PHE A 9 -4.98 20.26 5.44
N PRO A 10 -4.73 21.15 4.46
CA PRO A 10 -4.18 20.89 3.13
C PRO A 10 -2.70 20.45 3.16
N LEU A 11 -2.31 19.62 2.19
CA LEU A 11 -0.90 19.24 2.00
C LEU A 11 -0.06 20.51 1.77
N ARG A 12 1.18 20.52 2.30
CA ARG A 12 2.11 21.66 2.14
C ARG A 12 2.35 22.04 0.69
N ARG A 13 2.29 21.05 -0.21
CA ARG A 13 2.36 21.23 -1.66
C ARG A 13 1.14 20.55 -2.29
N PRO A 14 0.40 21.24 -3.18
CA PRO A 14 -0.69 20.61 -3.92
C PRO A 14 -0.12 19.52 -4.83
N GLU A 15 -0.72 18.33 -4.81
CA GLU A 15 -0.46 17.27 -5.79
C GLU A 15 -0.84 17.75 -7.19
N ARG A 16 -0.04 17.39 -8.20
CA ARG A 16 -0.22 17.82 -9.59
C ARG A 16 -0.11 16.60 -10.50
N ILE A 17 -1.13 16.40 -11.34
CA ILE A 17 -1.11 15.41 -12.42
C ILE A 17 -1.03 16.19 -13.72
N VAL A 18 -0.01 15.91 -14.53
CA VAL A 18 0.25 16.56 -15.82
C VAL A 18 0.22 15.50 -16.91
N ALA A 19 -0.55 15.76 -17.95
CA ALA A 19 -0.66 14.87 -19.09
C ALA A 19 0.22 15.34 -20.25
N ASP A 20 0.98 14.42 -20.85
CA ASP A 20 1.82 14.69 -22.01
C ASP A 20 1.80 13.49 -22.97
N VAL A 21 2.11 13.74 -24.24
CA VAL A 21 2.32 12.68 -25.24
C VAL A 21 3.67 11.99 -25.01
N GLN A 22 4.67 12.72 -24.51
CA GLN A 22 6.01 12.17 -24.25
C GLN A 22 6.43 12.37 -22.79
N ILE A 23 6.19 11.35 -21.97
CA ILE A 23 6.64 11.30 -20.57
C ILE A 23 7.95 10.52 -20.45
N SER A 24 8.66 10.68 -19.32
CA SER A 24 9.99 10.08 -19.15
C SER A 24 9.99 8.55 -18.96
N ALA A 25 8.90 7.96 -18.48
CA ALA A 25 8.82 6.52 -18.23
C ALA A 25 7.37 6.02 -18.18
N GLY A 26 7.16 4.76 -18.58
CA GLY A 26 5.90 4.05 -18.41
C GLY A 26 4.70 4.70 -19.11
N TRP A 27 3.50 4.39 -18.59
CA TRP A 27 2.23 5.00 -19.01
C TRP A 27 1.81 6.14 -18.07
N MET A 28 2.18 6.00 -16.80
CA MET A 28 2.09 7.00 -15.75
C MET A 28 3.29 6.83 -14.82
N HIS A 29 3.73 7.90 -14.17
CA HIS A 29 4.71 7.80 -13.09
C HIS A 29 4.56 8.91 -12.05
N SER A 30 4.84 8.55 -10.81
CA SER A 30 4.85 9.45 -9.66
C SER A 30 5.99 10.47 -9.71
N GLY A 31 5.90 11.46 -8.82
CA GLY A 31 6.82 12.60 -8.78
C GLY A 31 6.11 13.92 -8.50
N TYR A 32 6.84 15.01 -8.72
CA TYR A 32 6.31 16.37 -8.64
C TYR A 32 6.66 17.16 -9.91
N PRO A 33 5.80 17.12 -10.95
CA PRO A 33 4.45 16.55 -10.97
C PRO A 33 4.41 15.02 -11.16
N ILE A 34 3.25 14.41 -10.91
CA ILE A 34 2.87 13.11 -11.47
C ILE A 34 2.65 13.30 -12.96
N MET A 35 3.24 12.45 -13.79
CA MET A 35 3.09 12.51 -15.24
C MET A 35 2.21 11.36 -15.73
N CYS A 36 1.29 11.62 -16.64
CA CYS A 36 0.49 10.60 -17.31
C CYS A 36 0.51 10.79 -18.83
N HIS A 37 0.35 9.68 -19.56
CA HIS A 37 0.17 9.77 -21.01
C HIS A 37 -1.13 10.53 -21.33
N LEU A 38 -1.13 11.35 -22.39
CA LEU A 38 -2.27 12.21 -22.77
C LEU A 38 -3.60 11.45 -22.90
N GLU A 39 -3.55 10.19 -23.31
CA GLU A 39 -4.73 9.33 -23.41
C GLU A 39 -5.43 9.04 -22.07
N SER A 40 -4.71 9.11 -20.95
CA SER A 40 -5.28 8.93 -19.60
C SER A 40 -6.05 10.15 -19.11
N VAL A 41 -6.01 11.30 -19.81
CA VAL A 41 -6.78 12.50 -19.42
C VAL A 41 -8.26 12.17 -19.25
N LYS A 42 -8.83 11.34 -20.13
CA LYS A 42 -10.25 10.93 -20.09
C LYS A 42 -10.65 10.26 -18.77
N GLU A 43 -9.70 9.62 -18.08
CA GLU A 43 -9.93 8.94 -16.80
C GLU A 43 -9.94 9.91 -15.62
N ILE A 44 -9.32 11.10 -15.75
CA ILE A 44 -9.13 12.07 -14.66
C ILE A 44 -9.93 13.36 -14.80
N ILE A 45 -10.68 13.55 -15.90
CA ILE A 45 -11.53 14.73 -16.11
C ILE A 45 -13.03 14.46 -16.00
N ASN A 46 -13.46 13.19 -15.95
CA ASN A 46 -14.87 12.82 -15.88
C ASN A 46 -15.21 12.22 -14.51
N GLU A 47 -15.78 13.04 -13.61
CA GLU A 47 -16.15 12.61 -12.26
C GLU A 47 -17.15 11.44 -12.27
N MET A 48 -18.13 11.45 -13.19
CA MET A 48 -19.14 10.40 -13.29
C MET A 48 -18.50 9.04 -13.62
N ASP A 49 -17.51 9.04 -14.50
CA ASP A 49 -16.73 7.85 -14.82
C ASP A 49 -15.88 7.39 -13.64
N MET A 50 -15.19 8.31 -12.95
CA MET A 50 -14.40 7.96 -11.77
C MET A 50 -15.24 7.32 -10.67
N ARG A 51 -16.44 7.85 -10.43
CA ARG A 51 -17.37 7.30 -9.41
C ARG A 51 -17.99 5.97 -9.80
N SER A 52 -18.17 5.71 -11.09
CA SER A 52 -18.80 4.47 -11.57
C SER A 52 -17.80 3.35 -11.83
N ARG A 53 -16.59 3.66 -12.33
CA ARG A 53 -15.60 2.68 -12.78
C ARG A 53 -14.31 2.69 -11.96
N GLY A 54 -14.07 3.71 -11.16
CA GLY A 54 -12.81 3.90 -10.45
C GLY A 54 -11.74 4.59 -11.31
N VAL A 55 -10.60 4.87 -10.69
CA VAL A 55 -9.47 5.59 -11.31
C VAL A 55 -8.15 5.13 -10.70
N TRP A 56 -7.83 3.86 -10.93
CA TRP A 56 -6.71 3.17 -10.26
C TRP A 56 -5.35 3.80 -10.50
N GLY A 57 -4.95 3.99 -11.77
CA GLY A 57 -3.61 4.48 -12.14
C GLY A 57 -3.25 5.82 -11.47
N PRO A 58 -4.04 6.88 -11.64
CA PRO A 58 -3.79 8.17 -10.99
C PRO A 58 -3.69 8.09 -9.46
N ILE A 59 -4.52 7.27 -8.81
CA ILE A 59 -4.46 7.10 -7.35
C ILE A 59 -3.23 6.30 -6.94
N HIS A 60 -2.82 5.31 -7.73
CA HIS A 60 -1.61 4.53 -7.51
C HIS A 60 -0.37 5.43 -7.50
N GLU A 61 -0.25 6.36 -8.44
CA GLU A 61 0.86 7.33 -8.46
C GLU A 61 0.80 8.34 -7.30
N LEU A 62 -0.40 8.77 -6.91
CA LEU A 62 -0.57 9.56 -5.69
C LEU A 62 -0.13 8.77 -4.45
N GLY A 63 -0.37 7.46 -4.44
CA GLY A 63 0.06 6.52 -3.40
C GLY A 63 1.58 6.43 -3.32
N HIS A 64 2.28 6.38 -4.44
CA HIS A 64 3.75 6.46 -4.47
C HIS A 64 4.27 7.73 -3.79
N ASN A 65 3.64 8.89 -4.03
CA ASN A 65 4.01 10.14 -3.36
C ASN A 65 3.81 10.10 -1.82
N GLN A 66 3.04 9.14 -1.29
CA GLN A 66 2.85 8.96 0.15
C GLN A 66 3.76 7.89 0.78
N GLN A 67 4.48 7.11 -0.02
CA GLN A 67 5.42 6.11 0.51
C GLN A 67 6.58 6.79 1.25
N ARG A 68 7.07 6.13 2.31
CA ARG A 68 8.22 6.62 3.10
C ARG A 68 9.17 5.51 3.44
N HIS A 69 10.46 5.85 3.49
CA HIS A 69 11.53 4.92 3.78
C HIS A 69 11.31 4.06 5.05
N GLY A 70 10.63 4.60 6.06
CA GLY A 70 10.39 3.91 7.33
C GLY A 70 9.49 2.66 7.23
N TRP A 71 8.55 2.64 6.29
CA TRP A 71 7.59 1.53 6.13
C TRP A 71 7.65 0.86 4.74
N GLU A 72 8.63 1.23 3.93
CA GLU A 72 8.93 0.55 2.68
C GLU A 72 10.01 -0.52 2.88
N PHE A 73 9.86 -1.67 2.23
CA PHE A 73 10.86 -2.75 2.17
C PHE A 73 11.23 -3.05 0.70
N PRO A 74 11.94 -2.14 -0.01
CA PRO A 74 12.27 -2.36 -1.42
C PRO A 74 13.13 -3.63 -1.63
N PRO A 75 12.93 -4.37 -2.73
CA PRO A 75 12.02 -4.06 -3.83
C PRO A 75 10.58 -4.56 -3.62
N HIS A 76 10.29 -5.22 -2.50
CA HIS A 76 9.03 -5.94 -2.30
C HIS A 76 7.80 -5.03 -2.29
N THR A 77 7.88 -3.90 -1.58
CA THR A 77 6.75 -3.03 -1.30
C THR A 77 6.58 -1.87 -2.27
N THR A 78 7.57 -1.58 -3.11
CA THR A 78 7.58 -0.38 -3.96
C THR A 78 6.29 -0.24 -4.76
N GLU A 79 5.82 -1.34 -5.35
CA GLU A 79 4.58 -1.41 -6.14
C GLU A 79 3.41 -2.02 -5.35
N ALA A 80 3.57 -2.27 -4.05
CA ALA A 80 2.57 -2.90 -3.20
C ALA A 80 1.90 -1.89 -2.28
N THR A 81 2.67 -1.16 -1.46
CA THR A 81 2.14 -0.27 -0.44
C THR A 81 1.52 0.99 -1.04
N CYS A 82 1.99 1.48 -2.20
CA CYS A 82 1.32 2.55 -2.94
C CYS A 82 -0.15 2.21 -3.24
N ASN A 83 -0.45 0.92 -3.48
CA ASN A 83 -1.81 0.44 -3.73
C ASN A 83 -2.71 0.47 -2.49
N LEU A 84 -2.18 0.68 -1.28
CA LEU A 84 -3.03 0.93 -0.11
C LEU A 84 -3.86 2.20 -0.30
N TRP A 85 -3.29 3.23 -0.92
CA TRP A 85 -4.02 4.45 -1.25
C TRP A 85 -5.04 4.21 -2.36
N SER A 86 -4.70 3.41 -3.37
CA SER A 86 -5.64 2.99 -4.41
C SER A 86 -6.87 2.34 -3.78
N VAL A 87 -6.69 1.33 -2.93
CA VAL A 87 -7.81 0.65 -2.27
C VAL A 87 -8.56 1.61 -1.34
N TYR A 88 -7.84 2.37 -0.49
CA TYR A 88 -8.45 3.29 0.46
C TYR A 88 -9.35 4.33 -0.21
N VAL A 89 -8.88 4.98 -1.28
CA VAL A 89 -9.67 6.01 -1.98
C VAL A 89 -10.88 5.40 -2.69
N HIS A 90 -10.74 4.22 -3.30
CA HIS A 90 -11.87 3.54 -3.92
C HIS A 90 -12.96 3.25 -2.88
N GLU A 91 -12.59 2.72 -1.71
CA GLU A 91 -13.56 2.36 -0.68
C GLU A 91 -14.16 3.57 0.03
N THR A 92 -13.35 4.57 0.37
CA THR A 92 -13.76 5.66 1.28
C THR A 92 -14.24 6.92 0.58
N VAL A 93 -13.82 7.14 -0.67
CA VAL A 93 -14.15 8.36 -1.43
C VAL A 93 -15.06 8.05 -2.61
N LEU A 94 -14.75 6.99 -3.36
CA LEU A 94 -15.53 6.61 -4.55
C LEU A 94 -16.70 5.70 -4.21
N GLY A 95 -16.69 5.04 -3.04
CA GLY A 95 -17.71 4.07 -2.63
C GLY A 95 -17.66 2.78 -3.45
N ILE A 96 -16.52 2.49 -4.09
CA ILE A 96 -16.30 1.31 -4.92
C ILE A 96 -15.65 0.22 -4.04
N PRO A 97 -16.30 -0.96 -3.90
CA PRO A 97 -15.70 -2.08 -3.17
C PRO A 97 -14.38 -2.51 -3.83
N ARG A 98 -13.36 -2.85 -3.03
CA ARG A 98 -12.03 -3.25 -3.56
C ARG A 98 -12.08 -4.34 -4.64
N ALA A 99 -13.01 -5.29 -4.50
CA ALA A 99 -13.19 -6.40 -5.42
C ALA A 99 -13.57 -5.95 -6.84
N GLN A 100 -14.05 -4.72 -6.99
CA GLN A 100 -14.44 -4.07 -8.24
C GLN A 100 -13.48 -2.92 -8.62
N ALA A 101 -12.55 -2.53 -7.73
CA ALA A 101 -11.62 -1.44 -7.96
C ALA A 101 -10.48 -1.81 -8.93
N HIS A 102 -10.08 -3.08 -8.97
CA HIS A 102 -9.06 -3.61 -9.87
C HIS A 102 -9.25 -5.11 -10.08
N GLU A 103 -8.99 -5.64 -11.27
CA GLU A 103 -9.18 -7.07 -11.60
C GLU A 103 -8.39 -8.01 -10.68
N ALA A 104 -7.15 -7.62 -10.35
CA ALA A 104 -6.27 -8.33 -9.43
C ALA A 104 -6.83 -8.42 -8.00
N LEU A 105 -7.81 -7.58 -7.64
CA LEU A 105 -8.47 -7.62 -6.33
C LEU A 105 -9.76 -8.42 -6.32
N SER A 106 -10.15 -9.00 -7.46
CA SER A 106 -11.27 -9.93 -7.48
C SER A 106 -11.00 -11.12 -6.53
N PRO A 107 -12.00 -11.60 -5.77
CA PRO A 107 -11.84 -12.73 -4.86
C PRO A 107 -11.13 -13.95 -5.47
N PRO A 108 -11.46 -14.43 -6.69
CA PRO A 108 -10.78 -15.59 -7.27
C PRO A 108 -9.29 -15.33 -7.55
N GLU A 109 -8.91 -14.14 -8.04
CA GLU A 109 -7.50 -13.84 -8.31
C GLU A 109 -6.68 -13.65 -7.02
N ARG A 110 -7.29 -13.08 -5.97
CA ARG A 110 -6.66 -12.99 -4.65
C ARG A 110 -6.45 -14.38 -4.03
N GLU A 111 -7.49 -15.22 -4.03
CA GLU A 111 -7.43 -16.58 -3.51
C GLU A 111 -6.37 -17.43 -4.23
N LYS A 112 -6.36 -17.37 -5.57
CA LYS A 112 -5.36 -18.05 -6.41
C LYS A 112 -3.94 -17.60 -6.06
N ARG A 113 -3.72 -16.29 -5.88
CA ARG A 113 -2.40 -15.73 -5.55
C ARG A 113 -1.93 -16.18 -4.17
N ILE A 114 -2.80 -16.10 -3.16
CA ILE A 114 -2.50 -16.53 -1.80
C ILE A 114 -2.14 -18.03 -1.80
N LYS A 115 -2.98 -18.88 -2.40
CA LYS A 115 -2.72 -20.32 -2.52
C LYS A 115 -1.41 -20.62 -3.24
N ALA A 116 -1.10 -19.91 -4.32
CA ALA A 116 0.13 -20.12 -5.07
C ALA A 116 1.39 -19.72 -4.27
N HIS A 117 1.32 -18.64 -3.48
CA HIS A 117 2.44 -18.22 -2.63
C HIS A 117 2.66 -19.18 -1.46
N LEU A 118 1.59 -19.49 -0.72
CA LEU A 118 1.65 -20.40 0.43
C LEU A 118 2.02 -21.83 0.00
N GLY A 119 1.51 -22.32 -1.14
CA GLY A 119 1.84 -23.63 -1.69
C GLY A 119 3.32 -23.82 -2.07
N LYS A 120 4.07 -22.71 -2.21
CA LYS A 120 5.52 -22.72 -2.42
C LYS A 120 6.32 -22.58 -1.12
N GLY A 121 5.65 -22.59 0.03
CA GLY A 121 6.27 -22.35 1.34
C GLY A 121 6.49 -20.86 1.66
N ALA A 122 5.70 -19.97 1.06
CA ALA A 122 5.76 -18.52 1.27
C ALA A 122 7.18 -17.91 1.12
N PRO A 123 7.91 -18.18 0.01
CA PRO A 123 9.26 -17.67 -0.13
C PRO A 123 9.23 -16.13 -0.22
N LEU A 124 9.99 -15.44 0.62
CA LEU A 124 10.02 -13.97 0.68
C LEU A 124 10.34 -13.32 -0.68
N CYS A 125 11.17 -13.95 -1.52
CA CYS A 125 11.47 -13.45 -2.87
C CYS A 125 10.22 -13.40 -3.79
N GLY A 126 9.21 -14.23 -3.53
CA GLY A 126 7.91 -14.23 -4.19
C GLY A 126 6.88 -13.29 -3.56
N TRP A 127 7.21 -12.65 -2.44
CA TRP A 127 6.39 -11.63 -1.78
C TRP A 127 6.66 -10.27 -2.43
N ASN A 128 5.98 -9.97 -3.53
CA ASN A 128 6.16 -8.73 -4.29
C ASN A 128 4.82 -8.21 -4.84
N VAL A 129 4.74 -6.90 -5.11
CA VAL A 129 3.60 -6.22 -5.77
C VAL A 129 2.25 -6.66 -5.17
N TRP A 130 1.47 -7.43 -5.93
CA TRP A 130 0.15 -7.93 -5.55
C TRP A 130 0.18 -8.99 -4.46
N THR A 131 1.22 -9.83 -4.42
CA THR A 131 1.39 -10.83 -3.34
C THR A 131 1.76 -10.14 -2.05
N ALA A 132 2.61 -9.11 -2.13
CA ALA A 132 2.94 -8.30 -0.96
C ALA A 132 1.71 -7.54 -0.42
N LEU A 133 0.93 -6.94 -1.32
CA LEU A 133 -0.29 -6.21 -0.99
C LEU A 133 -1.30 -7.05 -0.18
N GLU A 134 -1.40 -8.37 -0.44
CA GLU A 134 -2.34 -9.25 0.27
C GLU A 134 -2.15 -9.21 1.79
N THR A 135 -0.91 -9.13 2.28
CA THR A 135 -0.65 -9.04 3.73
C THR A 135 -1.31 -7.81 4.35
N TYR A 136 -1.16 -6.66 3.70
CA TYR A 136 -1.75 -5.41 4.16
C TYR A 136 -3.27 -5.42 4.02
N LEU A 137 -3.81 -6.02 2.95
CA LEU A 137 -5.27 -6.13 2.77
C LEU A 137 -5.91 -7.04 3.82
N GLN A 138 -5.27 -8.14 4.21
CA GLN A 138 -5.76 -9.02 5.27
C GLN A 138 -5.73 -8.33 6.64
N LEU A 139 -4.69 -7.54 6.93
CA LEU A 139 -4.66 -6.70 8.13
C LEU A 139 -5.78 -5.66 8.11
N GLN A 140 -6.01 -5.03 6.97
CA GLN A 140 -7.08 -4.06 6.82
C GLN A 140 -8.46 -4.73 6.97
N GLU A 141 -8.66 -5.94 6.44
CA GLU A 141 -9.93 -6.68 6.57
C GLU A 141 -10.21 -7.06 8.02
N ALA A 142 -9.17 -7.41 8.77
CA ALA A 142 -9.28 -7.80 10.17
C ALA A 142 -9.47 -6.61 11.13
N PHE A 143 -8.85 -5.46 10.84
CA PHE A 143 -8.73 -4.36 11.82
C PHE A 143 -9.16 -2.98 11.30
N GLY A 144 -9.53 -2.85 10.03
CA GLY A 144 -9.91 -1.60 9.39
C GLY A 144 -8.74 -0.68 9.04
N TRP A 145 -9.06 0.55 8.63
CA TRP A 145 -8.09 1.57 8.19
C TRP A 145 -7.47 2.39 9.34
N GLU A 146 -8.10 2.38 10.51
CA GLU A 146 -7.64 3.18 11.65
C GLU A 146 -6.23 2.76 12.14
N PRO A 147 -5.91 1.46 12.32
CA PRO A 147 -4.57 1.05 12.73
C PRO A 147 -3.48 1.49 11.75
N PHE A 148 -3.74 1.48 10.45
CA PHE A 148 -2.81 1.99 9.43
C PHE A 148 -2.54 3.48 9.61
N THR A 149 -3.59 4.27 9.78
CA THR A 149 -3.46 5.73 9.96
C THR A 149 -2.68 6.05 11.24
N GLN A 150 -3.01 5.38 12.35
CA GLN A 150 -2.28 5.55 13.61
C GLN A 150 -0.81 5.10 13.53
N LEU A 151 -0.55 4.01 12.80
CA LEU A 151 0.79 3.49 12.59
C LEU A 151 1.63 4.45 11.74
N PHE A 152 1.10 4.93 10.62
CA PHE A 152 1.78 5.89 9.78
C PHE A 152 2.08 7.18 10.55
N ALA A 153 1.13 7.69 11.34
CA ALA A 153 1.35 8.84 12.23
C ALA A 153 2.54 8.61 13.18
N GLU A 154 2.62 7.44 13.81
CA GLU A 154 3.73 7.10 14.71
C GLU A 154 5.07 7.05 13.97
N TYR A 155 5.13 6.41 12.81
CA TYR A 155 6.35 6.32 12.01
C TYR A 155 6.93 7.70 11.66
N GLN A 156 6.10 8.72 11.50
CA GLN A 156 6.56 10.09 11.25
C GLN A 156 7.29 10.72 12.44
N THR A 157 7.10 10.18 13.65
CA THR A 157 7.72 10.69 14.88
C THR A 157 8.98 9.92 15.29
N LEU A 158 9.26 8.78 14.63
CA LEU A 158 10.40 7.93 14.96
C LEU A 158 11.71 8.60 14.54
N SER A 159 12.63 8.78 15.48
CA SER A 159 13.97 9.34 15.24
C SER A 159 14.97 8.33 14.68
N HIS A 160 14.74 7.03 14.92
CA HIS A 160 15.62 5.95 14.53
C HIS A 160 14.84 4.87 13.78
N LEU A 161 15.08 4.80 12.47
CA LEU A 161 14.52 3.77 11.61
C LEU A 161 15.64 2.78 11.23
N PRO A 162 15.35 1.46 11.19
CA PRO A 162 16.28 0.48 10.68
C PRO A 162 16.65 0.77 9.23
N LYS A 163 17.90 0.48 8.85
CA LYS A 163 18.42 0.77 7.51
C LYS A 163 18.20 -0.38 6.52
N ASP A 164 18.08 -1.60 7.02
CA ASP A 164 17.85 -2.81 6.23
C ASP A 164 16.36 -3.24 6.28
N ASN A 165 15.99 -4.16 5.38
CA ASN A 165 14.61 -4.66 5.32
C ASN A 165 14.23 -5.50 6.55
N THR A 166 15.13 -6.34 7.05
CA THR A 166 14.83 -7.23 8.18
C THR A 166 14.43 -6.41 9.40
N GLY A 167 15.20 -5.38 9.75
CA GLY A 167 14.88 -4.48 10.84
C GLY A 167 13.56 -3.72 10.61
N ARG A 168 13.32 -3.22 9.40
CA ARG A 168 12.08 -2.47 9.08
C ARG A 168 10.83 -3.37 9.13
N MET A 169 10.93 -4.60 8.64
CA MET A 169 9.86 -5.60 8.72
C MET A 169 9.56 -5.97 10.19
N ASN A 170 10.59 -6.20 11.00
CA ASN A 170 10.44 -6.50 12.42
C ASN A 170 9.83 -5.33 13.21
N LEU A 171 10.25 -4.10 12.89
CA LEU A 171 9.62 -2.89 13.45
C LEU A 171 8.14 -2.80 13.06
N TRP A 172 7.79 -3.13 11.82
CA TRP A 172 6.39 -3.16 11.36
C TRP A 172 5.58 -4.20 12.12
N VAL A 173 6.07 -5.44 12.26
CA VAL A 173 5.39 -6.50 13.02
C VAL A 173 5.11 -6.04 14.44
N LYS A 174 6.12 -5.50 15.13
CA LYS A 174 5.99 -5.00 16.49
C LYS A 174 4.97 -3.88 16.59
N LYS A 175 5.15 -2.82 15.80
CA LYS A 175 4.32 -1.62 15.87
C LYS A 175 2.87 -1.90 15.48
N PHE A 176 2.63 -2.70 14.44
CA PHE A 176 1.27 -3.06 14.05
C PHE A 176 0.60 -3.92 15.13
N SER A 177 1.32 -4.90 15.70
CA SER A 177 0.83 -5.72 16.82
C SER A 177 0.44 -4.87 18.04
N GLU A 178 1.26 -3.86 18.39
CA GLU A 178 0.96 -2.87 19.43
C GLU A 178 -0.34 -2.09 19.12
N LYS A 179 -0.54 -1.63 17.87
CA LYS A 179 -1.76 -0.90 17.46
C LYS A 179 -3.02 -1.73 17.59
N VAL A 180 -2.97 -3.00 17.19
CA VAL A 180 -4.15 -3.89 17.21
C VAL A 180 -4.28 -4.71 18.49
N LYS A 181 -3.32 -4.55 19.43
CA LYS A 181 -3.27 -5.28 20.71
C LYS A 181 -3.37 -6.80 20.52
N LYS A 182 -2.66 -7.31 19.52
CA LYS A 182 -2.65 -8.74 19.18
C LYS A 182 -1.28 -9.13 18.66
N ASN A 183 -0.79 -10.28 19.09
CA ASN A 183 0.43 -10.84 18.54
C ASN A 183 0.19 -11.28 17.08
N LEU A 184 0.82 -10.57 16.13
CA LEU A 184 0.74 -10.85 14.70
C LEU A 184 1.94 -11.65 14.17
N VAL A 185 2.86 -12.10 15.03
CA VAL A 185 4.02 -12.91 14.64
C VAL A 185 3.60 -14.12 13.80
N PRO A 186 2.61 -14.94 14.21
CA PRO A 186 2.22 -16.11 13.41
C PRO A 186 1.67 -15.73 12.02
N PHE A 187 1.05 -14.55 11.91
CA PHE A 187 0.53 -14.05 10.64
C PHE A 187 1.67 -13.69 9.68
N PHE A 188 2.67 -12.93 10.15
CA PHE A 188 3.79 -12.53 9.30
C PHE A 188 4.72 -13.71 8.97
N GLU A 189 4.94 -14.63 9.90
CA GLU A 189 5.68 -15.88 9.64
C GLU A 189 4.99 -16.75 8.59
N ALA A 190 3.65 -16.86 8.63
CA ALA A 190 2.89 -17.57 7.60
C ALA A 190 3.04 -16.95 6.19
N TRP A 191 3.40 -15.67 6.12
CA TRP A 191 3.72 -14.94 4.90
C TRP A 191 5.23 -14.89 4.58
N GLY A 192 6.04 -15.68 5.29
CA GLY A 192 7.47 -15.83 5.03
C GLY A 192 8.34 -14.67 5.49
N TRP A 193 7.83 -13.81 6.38
CA TRP A 193 8.63 -12.71 6.93
C TRP A 193 9.67 -13.25 7.92
N PRO A 194 10.91 -12.72 7.91
CA PRO A 194 11.97 -13.13 8.84
C PRO A 194 11.80 -12.42 10.18
N VAL A 195 10.79 -12.83 10.96
CA VAL A 195 10.55 -12.30 12.31
C VAL A 195 11.67 -12.78 13.24
N GLN A 196 12.29 -11.85 13.96
CA GLN A 196 13.37 -12.13 14.89
C GLN A 196 12.80 -12.58 16.24
N GLU A 197 13.51 -13.49 16.92
CA GLU A 197 13.12 -14.04 18.22
C GLU A 197 12.87 -12.93 19.24
N GLU A 198 13.69 -11.88 19.25
CA GLU A 198 13.53 -10.77 20.19
C GLU A 198 12.23 -9.99 19.99
N VAL A 199 11.71 -9.94 18.76
CA VAL A 199 10.40 -9.33 18.48
C VAL A 199 9.29 -10.27 18.90
N ALA A 200 9.41 -11.56 18.56
CA ALA A 200 8.45 -12.59 18.92
C ALA A 200 8.24 -12.68 20.43
N ASP A 201 9.31 -12.68 21.22
CA ASP A 201 9.27 -12.77 22.68
C ASP A 201 8.71 -11.50 23.35
N SER A 202 8.69 -10.37 22.63
CA SER A 202 8.22 -9.09 23.16
C SER A 202 6.72 -8.82 23.02
N LEU A 203 5.97 -9.70 22.34
CA LEU A 203 4.56 -9.52 21.95
C LEU A 203 3.61 -10.57 22.52
#